data_AF-A0A7S3K4K2-F1
#
_entry.id   AF-A0A7S3K4K2-F1
#
_cell.length_a   1.000
_cell.length_b   1.000
_cell.length_c   1.000
_cell.angle_alpha   90.00
_cell.angle_beta   90.00
_cell.angle_gamma   90.00
#
_symmetry.space_group_name_H-M   'P 1'
#
loop_
_entity.id
_entity.type
_entity.pdbx_description
1 polymer ?
#
loop_
_entity_poly.entity_id
_entity_poly.type
_entity_poly.pdbx_seq_one_letter_code
_entity_poly.pdbx_strand_id
1 'polypeptide(L)'
;MTSTQDEIKEASDDTLTRLFEFLEESNVPVDHLERLRKLSDDHECEEVLERAENIGYCMPYMKHEELIRLLTVGWRHECAYKQILRKKAFRFCLRLESDNKTDSEELEEARKKRDLIDHSCAVANLKLCKLQLVLRSYEEEEEANEQRNPYGDEEEKDHHNHDGIDNDDEEESKAGGRY
;
A
#
# COMPACT_ATOMS: atom_id res chain seq x y z
N MET A 1 6.08 27.38 -7.76
CA MET A 1 6.82 26.18 -8.18
C MET A 1 7.13 25.41 -6.91
N THR A 2 6.33 24.40 -6.61
CA THR A 2 6.60 23.42 -5.54
C THR A 2 7.89 22.69 -5.85
N SER A 3 8.71 22.40 -4.83
CA SER A 3 9.95 21.63 -5.02
C SER A 3 9.57 20.19 -5.38
N THR A 4 10.33 19.51 -6.25
CA THR A 4 10.12 18.07 -6.56
C THR A 4 10.08 17.18 -5.31
N GLN A 5 10.68 17.64 -4.21
CA GLN A 5 10.60 16.96 -2.91
C GLN A 5 9.21 17.09 -2.26
N ASP A 6 8.55 18.23 -2.42
CA ASP A 6 7.21 18.48 -1.86
C ASP A 6 6.16 17.65 -2.61
N GLU A 7 6.29 17.54 -3.94
CA GLU A 7 5.43 16.70 -4.78
C GLU A 7 5.53 15.21 -4.40
N ILE A 8 6.74 14.73 -4.11
CA ILE A 8 6.92 13.34 -3.64
C ILE A 8 6.33 13.14 -2.26
N LYS A 9 6.45 14.15 -1.38
CA LYS A 9 5.87 14.08 -0.03
C LYS A 9 4.35 14.01 -0.10
N GLU A 10 3.72 14.89 -0.88
CA GLU A 10 2.27 14.89 -1.10
C GLU A 10 1.79 13.54 -1.66
N ALA A 11 2.46 13.01 -2.68
CA ALA A 11 2.11 11.70 -3.23
C ALA A 11 2.32 10.54 -2.24
N SER A 12 3.31 10.64 -1.36
CA SER A 12 3.53 9.69 -0.27
C SER A 12 2.40 9.76 0.75
N ASP A 13 2.01 10.95 1.18
CA ASP A 13 0.94 11.17 2.17
C ASP A 13 -0.42 10.68 1.64
N ASP A 14 -0.71 10.92 0.36
CA ASP A 14 -1.90 10.39 -0.32
C ASP A 14 -1.90 8.86 -0.35
N THR A 15 -0.74 8.24 -0.59
CA THR A 15 -0.61 6.79 -0.61
C THR A 15 -0.78 6.19 0.78
N LEU A 16 -0.21 6.82 1.82
CA LEU A 16 -0.40 6.38 3.20
C LEU A 16 -1.85 6.50 3.65
N THR A 17 -2.55 7.54 3.20
CA THR A 17 -3.99 7.70 3.45
C THR A 17 -4.78 6.53 2.89
N ARG A 18 -4.56 6.18 1.61
CA ARG A 18 -5.20 5.01 0.98
C ARG A 18 -4.83 3.70 1.66
N LEU A 19 -3.58 3.57 2.10
CA LEU A 19 -3.13 2.40 2.86
C LEU A 19 -3.89 2.28 4.18
N PHE A 20 -4.10 3.37 4.92
CA PHE A 20 -4.87 3.34 6.17
C PHE A 20 -6.34 3.01 5.94
N GLU A 21 -6.97 3.61 4.92
CA GLU A 21 -8.34 3.29 4.54
C GLU A 21 -8.49 1.79 4.22
N PHE A 22 -7.56 1.24 3.42
CA PHE A 22 -7.56 -0.19 3.09
C PHE A 22 -7.37 -1.09 4.32
N LEU A 23 -6.47 -0.74 5.25
CA LEU A 23 -6.24 -1.52 6.47
C LEU A 23 -7.45 -1.45 7.41
N GLU A 24 -8.15 -0.32 7.47
CA GLU A 24 -9.42 -0.15 8.19
C GLU A 24 -10.53 -1.03 7.60
N GLU A 25 -10.72 -0.99 6.29
CA GLU A 25 -11.67 -1.85 5.58
C GLU A 25 -11.36 -3.35 5.75
N SER A 26 -10.08 -3.68 5.89
CA SER A 26 -9.60 -5.04 6.16
C SER A 26 -9.75 -5.48 7.63
N ASN A 27 -10.40 -4.67 8.47
CA ASN A 27 -10.63 -4.93 9.90
C ASN A 27 -9.34 -5.14 10.70
N VAL A 28 -8.26 -4.43 10.35
CA VAL A 28 -7.05 -4.40 11.18
C VAL A 28 -7.40 -3.77 12.54
N PRO A 29 -6.94 -4.34 13.68
CA PRO A 29 -7.30 -3.79 14.98
C PRO A 29 -6.85 -2.34 15.15
N VAL A 30 -7.72 -1.53 15.78
CA VAL A 30 -7.51 -0.08 15.96
C VAL A 30 -6.15 0.24 16.60
N ASP A 31 -5.73 -0.53 17.61
CA ASP A 31 -4.43 -0.37 18.27
C ASP A 31 -3.24 -0.45 17.30
N HIS A 32 -3.33 -1.26 16.25
CA HIS A 32 -2.28 -1.35 15.22
C HIS A 32 -2.34 -0.13 14.30
N LEU A 33 -3.53 0.31 13.90
CA LEU A 33 -3.72 1.49 13.06
C LEU A 33 -3.25 2.77 13.76
N GLU A 34 -3.55 2.95 15.04
CA GLU A 34 -3.09 4.09 15.84
C GLU A 34 -1.55 4.15 15.89
N ARG A 35 -0.89 2.99 16.05
CA ARG A 35 0.58 2.92 16.03
C ARG A 35 1.14 3.31 14.67
N LEU A 36 0.50 2.92 13.57
CA LEU A 36 0.93 3.31 12.23
C LEU A 36 0.70 4.80 11.96
N ARG A 37 -0.45 5.35 12.37
CA ARG A 37 -0.74 6.79 12.23
C ARG A 37 0.27 7.64 12.98
N LYS A 38 0.65 7.22 14.19
CA LYS A 38 1.73 7.88 14.94
C LYS A 38 3.06 7.91 14.19
N LEU A 39 3.47 6.80 13.59
CA LEU A 39 4.69 6.75 12.78
C LEU A 39 4.60 7.68 11.55
N SER A 40 3.43 7.77 10.93
CA SER A 40 3.18 8.69 9.82
C SER A 40 3.33 10.16 10.25
N ASP A 41 2.79 10.51 11.42
CA ASP A 41 2.92 11.86 12.01
C ASP A 41 4.38 12.20 12.34
N ASP A 42 5.15 11.20 12.77
CA ASP A 42 6.60 11.30 13.03
C ASP A 42 7.44 11.30 11.72
N HIS A 43 6.79 11.28 10.55
CA HIS A 43 7.41 11.24 9.21
C HIS A 43 8.28 9.98 8.97
N GLU A 44 7.95 8.86 9.60
CA GLU A 44 8.62 7.57 9.47
C GLU A 44 7.94 6.67 8.42
N CYS A 45 7.83 7.16 7.17
CA CYS A 45 7.13 6.46 6.08
C CYS A 45 7.65 5.02 5.86
N GLU A 46 8.97 4.82 5.88
CA GLU A 46 9.60 3.50 5.76
C GLU A 46 9.06 2.52 6.80
N GLU A 47 9.00 2.92 8.07
CA GLU A 47 8.52 2.07 9.16
C GLU A 47 7.02 1.79 9.02
N VAL A 48 6.23 2.76 8.55
CA VAL A 48 4.80 2.56 8.27
C VAL A 48 4.62 1.45 7.22
N LEU A 49 5.35 1.54 6.11
CA LEU A 49 5.27 0.55 5.02
C LEU A 49 5.71 -0.84 5.48
N GLU A 50 6.80 -0.93 6.25
CA GLU A 50 7.28 -2.22 6.79
C GLU A 50 6.30 -2.85 7.78
N ARG A 51 5.69 -2.04 8.66
CA ARG A 51 4.70 -2.57 9.61
C ARG A 51 3.39 -2.94 8.94
N ALA A 52 2.94 -2.18 7.94
CA ALA A 52 1.77 -2.53 7.15
C ALA A 52 1.98 -3.86 6.40
N GLU A 53 3.17 -4.07 5.82
CA GLU A 53 3.57 -5.36 5.23
C GLU A 53 3.46 -6.50 6.27
N ASN A 54 4.02 -6.31 7.47
CA ASN A 54 3.97 -7.32 8.53
C ASN A 54 2.55 -7.61 9.04
N ILE A 55 1.68 -6.60 9.10
CA ILE A 55 0.26 -6.81 9.42
C ILE A 55 -0.40 -7.68 8.35
N GLY A 56 -0.10 -7.41 7.07
CA GLY A 56 -0.54 -8.22 5.95
C GLY A 56 -0.21 -9.71 6.14
N TYR A 57 1.02 -10.05 6.51
CA TYR A 57 1.42 -11.45 6.75
C TYR A 57 0.63 -12.16 7.85
N CYS A 58 0.02 -11.41 8.76
CA CYS A 58 -0.75 -11.96 9.88
C CYS A 58 -2.26 -12.03 9.60
N MET A 59 -2.74 -11.56 8.45
CA MET A 59 -4.18 -11.37 8.17
C MET A 59 -4.64 -12.24 6.98
N PRO A 60 -5.12 -13.47 7.21
CA PRO A 60 -5.37 -14.46 6.14
C PRO A 60 -6.52 -14.12 5.19
N TYR A 61 -7.43 -13.23 5.59
CA TYR A 61 -8.59 -12.82 4.77
C TYR A 61 -8.42 -11.44 4.14
N MET A 62 -7.24 -10.84 4.27
CA MET A 62 -6.93 -9.57 3.63
C MET A 62 -6.74 -9.79 2.13
N LYS A 63 -7.19 -8.83 1.31
CA LYS A 63 -6.89 -8.82 -0.12
C LYS A 63 -5.41 -8.48 -0.32
N HIS A 64 -4.55 -9.50 -0.23
CA HIS A 64 -3.09 -9.31 -0.25
C HIS A 64 -2.58 -8.65 -1.52
N GLU A 65 -3.21 -8.90 -2.66
CA GLU A 65 -2.87 -8.23 -3.91
C GLU A 65 -3.00 -6.71 -3.79
N GLU A 66 -4.12 -6.22 -3.25
CA GLU A 66 -4.38 -4.78 -3.08
C GLU A 66 -3.39 -4.17 -2.06
N LEU A 67 -3.10 -4.88 -0.97
CA LEU A 67 -2.05 -4.47 -0.04
C LEU A 67 -0.71 -4.32 -0.75
N ILE A 68 -0.30 -5.31 -1.56
CA ILE A 68 0.97 -5.30 -2.29
C ILE A 68 1.00 -4.17 -3.32
N ARG A 69 -0.11 -3.86 -4.00
CA ARG A 69 -0.23 -2.71 -4.91
C ARG A 69 0.03 -1.39 -4.15
N LEU A 70 -0.64 -1.18 -3.03
CA LEU A 70 -0.48 0.02 -2.19
C LEU A 70 0.94 0.15 -1.63
N LEU A 71 1.51 -0.94 -1.10
CA LEU A 71 2.89 -0.98 -0.61
C LEU A 71 3.88 -0.68 -1.74
N THR A 72 3.68 -1.23 -2.94
CA THR A 72 4.54 -0.98 -4.11
C THR A 72 4.56 0.50 -4.48
N VAL A 73 3.40 1.17 -4.47
CA VAL A 73 3.31 2.61 -4.72
C VAL A 73 4.00 3.40 -3.62
N GLY A 74 3.78 3.06 -2.35
CA GLY A 74 4.45 3.71 -1.21
C GLY A 74 5.97 3.62 -1.29
N TRP A 75 6.50 2.41 -1.53
CA TRP A 75 7.94 2.20 -1.68
C TRP A 75 8.52 2.90 -2.92
N ARG A 76 7.74 3.10 -3.99
CA ARG A 76 8.17 3.89 -5.15
C ARG A 76 8.39 5.36 -4.76
N HIS A 77 7.48 5.95 -3.99
CA HIS A 77 7.62 7.32 -3.49
C HIS A 77 8.81 7.43 -2.53
N GLU A 78 8.96 6.48 -1.59
CA GLU A 78 10.07 6.46 -0.66
C GLU A 78 11.43 6.32 -1.38
N CYS A 79 11.52 5.45 -2.39
CA CYS A 79 12.71 5.35 -3.24
C CYS A 79 13.03 6.67 -3.94
N ALA A 80 12.02 7.34 -4.50
CA ALA A 80 12.19 8.63 -5.16
C ALA A 80 12.72 9.70 -4.17
N TYR A 81 12.16 9.74 -2.96
CA TYR A 81 12.60 10.62 -1.89
C TYR A 81 14.07 10.35 -1.49
N LYS A 82 14.41 9.08 -1.21
CA LYS A 82 15.80 8.69 -0.87
C LYS A 82 16.79 8.98 -1.98
N GLN A 83 16.40 8.87 -3.26
CA GLN A 83 17.26 9.27 -4.39
C GLN A 83 17.55 10.77 -4.40
N ILE A 84 16.59 11.62 -3.99
CA ILE A 84 16.84 13.06 -3.83
C ILE A 84 17.85 13.30 -2.70
N LEU A 85 17.66 12.66 -1.55
CA LEU A 85 18.57 12.77 -0.41
C LEU A 85 19.98 12.31 -0.79
N ARG A 86 20.09 11.19 -1.48
CA ARG A 86 21.35 10.65 -2.02
C ARG A 86 22.03 11.67 -2.92
N LYS A 87 21.33 12.20 -3.93
CA LYS A 87 21.88 13.23 -4.82
C LYS A 87 22.37 14.46 -4.05
N LYS A 88 21.64 14.91 -3.02
CA LYS A 88 22.03 16.03 -2.17
C LYS A 88 23.29 15.72 -1.36
N ALA A 89 23.37 14.53 -0.75
CA ALA A 89 24.52 14.11 0.06
C ALA A 89 25.81 13.98 -0.77
N PHE A 90 25.73 13.40 -1.98
CA PHE A 90 26.87 13.32 -2.89
C PHE A 90 27.34 14.71 -3.34
N ARG A 91 26.43 15.61 -3.72
CA ARG A 91 26.79 17.00 -4.06
C ARG A 91 27.42 17.75 -2.88
N PHE A 92 26.95 17.49 -1.67
CA PHE A 92 27.50 18.10 -0.46
C PHE A 92 28.93 17.62 -0.21
N CYS A 93 29.20 16.31 -0.28
CA CYS A 93 30.55 15.77 -0.17
C CYS A 93 31.48 16.36 -1.23
N LEU A 94 31.06 16.37 -2.50
CA LEU A 94 31.87 16.95 -3.59
C LEU A 94 32.21 18.42 -3.35
N ARG A 95 31.28 19.18 -2.77
CA ARG A 95 31.51 20.59 -2.42
C ARG A 95 32.57 20.73 -1.33
N LEU A 96 32.47 19.92 -0.27
CA LEU A 96 33.46 19.90 0.80
C LEU A 96 34.84 19.43 0.29
N GLU A 97 34.90 18.42 -0.57
CA GLU A 97 36.14 17.94 -1.19
C GLU A 97 36.81 18.99 -2.09
N SER A 98 36.01 19.89 -2.69
CA SER A 98 36.52 20.99 -3.51
C SER A 98 36.96 22.22 -2.70
N ASP A 99 36.62 22.30 -1.41
CA ASP A 99 37.02 23.39 -0.53
C ASP A 99 38.32 23.04 0.18
N ASN A 100 39.40 23.72 -0.22
CA ASN A 100 40.74 23.52 0.34
C ASN A 100 40.87 23.89 1.83
N LYS A 101 39.80 24.39 2.46
CA LYS A 101 39.76 24.78 3.88
C LYS A 101 38.88 23.89 4.74
N THR A 102 38.18 22.89 4.17
CA THR A 102 37.35 21.99 4.96
C THR A 102 38.21 21.13 5.88
N ASP A 103 37.79 21.03 7.12
CA ASP A 103 38.47 20.19 8.11
C ASP A 103 38.32 18.70 7.78
N SER A 104 39.35 17.91 8.10
CA SER A 104 39.35 16.48 7.77
C SER A 104 38.27 15.69 8.53
N GLU A 105 37.90 16.12 9.75
CA GLU A 105 36.84 15.45 10.51
C GLU A 105 35.46 15.74 9.90
N GLU A 106 35.22 17.01 9.51
CA GLU A 106 33.97 17.42 8.84
C GLU A 106 33.75 16.67 7.52
N LEU A 107 34.81 16.51 6.72
CA LEU A 107 34.73 15.77 5.46
C LEU A 107 34.41 14.28 5.69
N GLU A 108 35.00 13.68 6.72
CA GLU A 108 34.78 12.28 7.06
C GLU A 108 33.35 12.03 7.58
N GLU A 109 32.82 12.94 8.40
CA GLU A 109 31.41 12.90 8.82
C GLU A 109 30.44 13.00 7.64
N ALA A 110 30.72 13.89 6.69
CA ALA A 110 29.92 14.04 5.48
C ALA A 110 29.93 12.76 4.63
N ARG A 111 31.09 12.11 4.49
CA ARG A 111 31.24 10.82 3.77
C ARG A 111 30.46 9.70 4.46
N LYS A 112 30.57 9.58 5.79
CA LYS A 112 29.79 8.61 6.57
C LYS A 112 28.29 8.83 6.37
N LYS A 113 27.82 10.07 6.44
CA LYS A 113 26.40 10.41 6.21
C LYS A 113 25.95 10.07 4.79
N ARG A 114 26.78 10.35 3.78
CA ARG A 114 26.51 9.97 2.38
C ARG A 114 26.37 8.46 2.25
N ASP A 115 27.29 7.70 2.84
CA ASP A 115 27.31 6.24 2.72
C ASP A 115 26.10 5.59 3.42
N LEU A 116 25.68 6.15 4.57
CA LEU A 116 24.43 5.76 5.23
C LEU A 116 23.21 6.00 4.34
N ILE A 117 23.13 7.15 3.67
CA ILE A 117 22.03 7.48 2.75
C ILE A 117 22.07 6.58 1.49
N ASP A 118 23.26 6.32 0.94
CA ASP A 118 23.44 5.44 -0.21
C ASP A 118 22.99 4.00 0.11
N HIS A 119 23.38 3.49 1.27
CA HIS A 119 22.93 2.19 1.77
C HIS A 119 21.41 2.15 1.97
N SER A 120 20.84 3.16 2.64
CA SER A 120 19.40 3.27 2.86
C SER A 120 18.61 3.30 1.54
N CYS A 121 19.14 3.96 0.52
CA CYS A 121 18.55 3.97 -0.82
C CYS A 121 18.61 2.59 -1.49
N ALA A 122 19.71 1.85 -1.32
CA ALA A 122 19.82 0.48 -1.83
C ALA A 122 18.82 -0.47 -1.15
N VAL A 123 18.62 -0.34 0.16
CA VAL A 123 17.64 -1.13 0.92
C VAL A 123 16.22 -0.87 0.44
N ALA A 124 15.82 0.39 0.27
CA ALA A 124 14.51 0.74 -0.23
C ALA A 124 14.25 0.21 -1.66
N ASN A 125 15.25 0.30 -2.55
CA ASN A 125 15.13 -0.28 -3.90
C ASN A 125 14.93 -1.79 -3.84
N LEU A 126 15.63 -2.50 -2.94
CA LEU A 126 15.47 -3.94 -2.79
C LEU A 126 14.04 -4.30 -2.33
N LYS A 127 13.46 -3.52 -1.41
CA LYS A 127 12.07 -3.69 -0.96
C LYS A 127 11.09 -3.48 -2.11
N LEU A 128 11.26 -2.41 -2.89
CA LEU A 128 10.44 -2.14 -4.07
C LEU A 128 10.53 -3.29 -5.09
N CYS A 129 11.74 -3.76 -5.42
CA CYS A 129 11.91 -4.86 -6.37
C CYS A 129 11.24 -6.15 -5.90
N LYS A 130 11.31 -6.48 -4.60
CA LYS A 130 10.63 -7.64 -4.05
C LYS A 130 9.11 -7.55 -4.23
N LEU A 131 8.53 -6.41 -3.90
CA LEU A 131 7.09 -6.19 -4.04
C LEU A 131 6.64 -6.22 -5.50
N GLN A 132 7.43 -5.65 -6.42
CA GLN A 132 7.15 -5.71 -7.85
C GLN A 132 7.15 -7.14 -8.39
N LEU A 133 8.07 -7.99 -7.91
CA LEU A 133 8.09 -9.41 -8.28
C LEU A 133 6.83 -10.13 -7.78
N VAL A 134 6.41 -9.87 -6.54
CA VAL A 134 5.18 -10.45 -5.98
C VAL A 134 3.94 -9.95 -6.73
N LEU A 135 3.86 -8.65 -7.00
CA LEU A 135 2.74 -8.07 -7.74
C LEU A 135 2.60 -8.68 -9.13
N ARG A 136 3.72 -8.84 -9.84
CA ARG A 136 3.75 -9.49 -11.14
C ARG A 136 3.24 -10.93 -11.09
N SER A 137 3.52 -11.67 -10.01
CA SER A 137 2.97 -13.02 -9.84
C SER A 137 1.44 -13.02 -9.71
N TYR A 138 0.85 -12.02 -9.05
CA TYR A 138 -0.61 -11.87 -9.03
C TYR A 138 -1.18 -11.55 -10.42
N GLU A 139 -0.55 -10.62 -11.14
CA GLU A 139 -0.96 -10.23 -12.50
C GLU A 139 -0.90 -11.44 -13.47
N GLU A 140 0.16 -12.25 -13.40
CA GLU A 140 0.31 -13.46 -14.23
C GLU A 140 -0.73 -14.54 -13.88
N GLU A 141 -1.12 -14.67 -12.60
CA GLU A 141 -2.20 -15.58 -12.17
C GLU A 141 -3.59 -15.12 -12.64
N GLU A 142 -3.86 -13.82 -12.62
CA GLU A 142 -5.10 -13.22 -13.12
C GLU A 142 -5.24 -13.47 -14.63
N GLU A 143 -4.21 -13.14 -15.42
CA GLU A 143 -4.16 -13.42 -16.85
C GLU A 143 -4.34 -14.91 -17.19
N ALA A 144 -3.72 -15.79 -16.40
CA ALA A 144 -3.85 -17.24 -16.60
C ALA A 144 -5.28 -17.73 -16.27
N ASN A 145 -5.95 -17.13 -15.29
CA ASN A 145 -7.33 -17.46 -14.95
C ASN A 145 -8.31 -16.96 -16.02
N GLU A 146 -8.13 -15.76 -16.55
CA GLU A 146 -8.91 -15.23 -17.69
C GLU A 146 -8.77 -16.12 -18.94
N GLN A 147 -7.55 -16.58 -19.24
CA GLN A 147 -7.31 -17.49 -20.37
C GLN A 147 -7.88 -18.90 -20.15
N ARG A 148 -8.02 -19.36 -18.89
CA ARG A 148 -8.63 -20.66 -18.56
C ARG A 148 -10.15 -20.63 -18.60
N ASN A 149 -10.78 -19.48 -18.45
CA ASN A 149 -12.22 -19.32 -18.59
C ASN A 149 -12.59 -18.33 -19.72
N PRO A 150 -12.43 -18.70 -21.00
CA PRO A 150 -12.76 -17.84 -22.13
C PRO A 150 -14.27 -17.58 -22.29
N TYR A 151 -15.13 -18.13 -21.42
CA TYR A 151 -16.60 -18.05 -21.47
C TYR A 151 -17.22 -17.82 -20.06
N GLY A 152 -16.64 -16.94 -19.24
CA GLY A 152 -17.28 -16.51 -17.99
C GLY A 152 -18.31 -15.41 -18.22
N ASP A 153 -19.59 -15.73 -17.97
CA ASP A 153 -20.78 -14.86 -17.89
C ASP A 153 -21.66 -14.66 -19.15
N GLU A 154 -22.00 -15.73 -19.86
CA GLU A 154 -23.28 -15.81 -20.59
C GLU A 154 -24.00 -17.13 -20.28
N GLU A 155 -24.65 -17.24 -19.11
CA GLU A 155 -25.73 -18.18 -18.74
C GLU A 155 -25.99 -17.97 -17.23
N GLU A 156 -27.05 -17.32 -16.74
CA GLU A 156 -28.47 -17.66 -16.89
C GLU A 156 -29.34 -16.40 -17.03
N LYS A 157 -29.83 -16.16 -18.25
CA LYS A 157 -31.11 -15.47 -18.46
C LYS A 157 -31.96 -16.36 -19.35
N ASP A 158 -32.55 -17.40 -18.77
CA ASP A 158 -33.66 -18.10 -19.41
C ASP A 158 -34.87 -18.15 -18.47
N HIS A 159 -35.73 -17.18 -18.71
CA HIS A 159 -37.19 -17.29 -18.78
C HIS A 159 -37.83 -18.61 -18.32
N HIS A 160 -38.56 -18.53 -17.20
CA HIS A 160 -39.88 -19.15 -17.10
C HIS A 160 -40.91 -18.10 -16.70
N ASN A 161 -41.57 -17.54 -17.72
CA ASN A 161 -42.89 -16.92 -17.61
C ASN A 161 -43.92 -17.94 -18.09
N HIS A 162 -44.82 -18.35 -17.18
CA HIS A 162 -46.17 -18.92 -17.34
C HIS A 162 -46.43 -19.76 -16.07
N ASP A 163 -47.52 -19.68 -15.33
CA ASP A 163 -48.84 -19.14 -15.58
C ASP A 163 -49.50 -18.84 -14.23
N GLY A 164 -50.40 -17.86 -14.21
CA GLY A 164 -51.17 -17.50 -13.03
C GLY A 164 -52.05 -18.63 -12.50
N ILE A 165 -52.20 -18.67 -11.18
CA ILE A 165 -53.41 -19.16 -10.53
C ILE A 165 -53.70 -18.17 -9.41
N ASP A 166 -54.66 -17.30 -9.70
CA ASP A 166 -55.46 -16.61 -8.68
C ASP A 166 -56.11 -17.67 -7.78
N ASN A 167 -55.97 -17.52 -6.47
CA ASN A 167 -56.96 -17.99 -5.50
C ASN A 167 -56.98 -16.97 -4.37
N ASP A 168 -57.87 -16.00 -4.55
CA ASP A 168 -58.62 -15.40 -3.46
C ASP A 168 -59.38 -16.51 -2.71
N ASP A 169 -59.31 -16.48 -1.38
CA ASP A 169 -60.37 -16.86 -0.42
C ASP A 169 -59.78 -16.54 0.98
N GLU A 170 -60.11 -15.37 1.52
CA GLU A 170 -61.11 -15.19 2.59
C GLU A 170 -60.69 -15.85 3.92
N GLU A 171 -60.30 -15.04 4.92
CA GLU A 171 -61.11 -14.74 6.12
C GLU A 171 -61.26 -15.95 7.07
N GLU A 172 -60.90 -15.96 8.36
CA GLU A 172 -61.32 -15.07 9.43
C GLU A 172 -60.60 -15.48 10.75
N SER A 173 -60.16 -14.49 11.51
CA SER A 173 -60.54 -14.29 12.93
C SER A 173 -60.33 -15.36 14.04
N LYS A 174 -59.66 -14.86 15.11
CA LYS A 174 -59.93 -15.03 16.57
C LYS A 174 -59.16 -16.07 17.41
N ALA A 175 -58.23 -15.53 18.20
CA ALA A 175 -58.27 -15.38 19.67
C ALA A 175 -58.33 -16.62 20.62
N GLY A 176 -57.41 -16.58 21.61
CA GLY A 176 -57.56 -17.16 22.95
C GLY A 176 -57.14 -18.63 23.05
N GLY A 177 -56.43 -19.12 24.07
CA GLY A 177 -56.09 -18.61 25.39
C GLY A 177 -55.35 -19.73 26.14
N ARG A 178 -54.75 -19.34 27.27
CA ARG A 178 -53.95 -20.13 28.22
C ARG A 178 -54.57 -21.49 28.60
N TYR A 179 -53.70 -22.47 28.83
CA TYR A 179 -53.65 -23.26 30.07
C TYR A 179 -52.20 -23.51 30.46
#